data_AF-A0A1C5Y0E6-F1
#
_entry.id   AF-A0A1C5Y0E6-F1
#
_cell.length_a   1.000
_cell.length_b   1.000
_cell.length_c   1.000
_cell.angle_alpha   90.00
_cell.angle_beta   90.00
_cell.angle_gamma   90.00
#
_symmetry.space_group_name_H-M   'P 1'
#
loop_
_entity.id
_entity.type
_entity.pdbx_description
1 polymer ?
#
loop_
_entity_poly.entity_id
_entity_poly.type
_entity_poly.pdbx_seq_one_letter_code
_entity_poly.pdbx_strand_id
1 'polypeptide(L)'
;MVALFFYAKKGGFSMKNQSYLSVYKCNEFRVVSNEFIGRIEDTPENISAFVVSADFNSNYALVDDMDTVKVFTIGNFLDLVPDTEYLEKELRPVLLQMQFGEIEIPEVRYEAIKKSLEEFLGEKGLSSPISDFLDDKLRSNRQLKTQRGARKFYSDANKQRMEYAKKRSEAIKEYNTLVKEGKIIPKTLIERTLDKAQGHSDNPSVQAARRIAEKRGYDWRTGERLENAKIDNVQIVQLEVYKTGELKGYADFSVEIGDGKVEGLYRIYDPENGKEQTIVSFDNGYSSKEIIDTYSNTIETELKLATEDTYHSMIKADKNFDEIEQDDFDHDDIEI
;
A
#
# COMPACT_ATOMS: atom_id res chain seq x y z
N MET A 1 -11.12 -56.21 1.59
CA MET A 1 -10.08 -55.22 1.96
C MET A 1 -10.51 -53.88 1.41
N VAL A 2 -11.07 -53.02 2.26
CA VAL A 2 -11.46 -51.65 1.93
C VAL A 2 -10.47 -50.76 2.66
N ALA A 3 -9.57 -50.10 1.93
CA ALA A 3 -8.63 -49.15 2.50
C ALA A 3 -9.29 -47.77 2.54
N LEU A 4 -9.76 -47.38 3.73
CA LEU A 4 -10.11 -46.01 4.07
C LEU A 4 -8.84 -45.16 4.08
N PHE A 5 -8.62 -44.36 3.04
CA PHE A 5 -7.64 -43.29 3.09
C PHE A 5 -8.22 -42.13 3.88
N PHE A 6 -7.85 -42.04 5.15
CA PHE A 6 -7.95 -40.81 5.94
C PHE A 6 -7.02 -39.76 5.33
N TYR A 7 -7.59 -38.78 4.62
CA TYR A 7 -6.83 -37.59 4.24
C TYR A 7 -6.75 -36.68 5.47
N ALA A 8 -5.62 -36.76 6.18
CA ALA A 8 -5.28 -35.82 7.23
C ALA A 8 -5.12 -34.42 6.61
N LYS A 9 -6.03 -33.52 6.99
CA LYS A 9 -5.98 -32.08 6.69
C LYS A 9 -4.71 -31.51 7.34
N LYS A 10 -3.59 -31.50 6.61
CA LYS A 10 -2.36 -30.85 7.04
C LYS A 10 -2.59 -29.34 7.09
N GLY A 11 -2.46 -28.80 8.30
CA GLY A 11 -2.02 -27.44 8.62
C GLY A 11 -2.54 -26.34 7.73
N GLY A 12 -3.71 -25.79 8.07
CA GLY A 12 -4.00 -24.41 7.70
C GLY A 12 -2.88 -23.52 8.24
N PHE A 13 -2.19 -22.84 7.34
CA PHE A 13 -1.29 -21.76 7.67
C PHE A 13 -2.16 -20.68 8.33
N SER A 14 -2.20 -20.66 9.66
CA SER A 14 -2.84 -19.57 10.41
C SER A 14 -1.93 -18.36 10.26
N MET A 15 -2.12 -17.58 9.19
CA MET A 15 -1.69 -16.19 9.23
C MET A 15 -2.37 -15.60 10.47
N LYS A 16 -1.59 -15.29 11.50
CA LYS A 16 -2.05 -14.39 12.54
C LYS A 16 -2.38 -13.10 11.80
N ASN A 17 -3.65 -12.86 11.49
CA ASN A 17 -4.08 -11.53 11.11
C ASN A 17 -3.56 -10.62 12.21
N GLN A 18 -2.64 -9.70 11.86
CA GLN A 18 -2.22 -8.68 12.80
C GLN A 18 -3.48 -7.91 13.17
N SER A 19 -3.92 -8.04 14.42
CA SER A 19 -5.03 -7.25 14.93
C SER A 19 -4.52 -5.83 15.13
N TYR A 20 -5.33 -4.86 14.72
CA TYR A 20 -5.05 -3.44 14.89
C TYR A 20 -6.09 -2.84 15.84
N LEU A 21 -5.68 -1.81 16.59
CA LEU A 21 -6.58 -1.02 17.44
C LEU A 21 -6.71 0.38 16.89
N SER A 22 -7.94 0.86 16.77
CA SER A 22 -8.28 2.23 16.44
C SER A 22 -8.09 3.12 17.66
N VAL A 23 -7.28 4.18 17.52
CA VAL A 23 -7.00 5.14 18.59
C VAL A 23 -7.81 6.40 18.37
N TYR A 24 -8.61 6.74 19.37
CA TYR A 24 -9.40 7.97 19.41
C TYR A 24 -8.95 8.83 20.57
N LYS A 25 -8.96 10.16 20.38
CA LYS A 25 -8.83 11.09 21.50
C LYS A 25 -10.11 11.08 22.32
N CYS A 26 -10.01 11.22 23.63
CA CYS A 26 -11.15 11.33 24.52
C CYS A 26 -11.37 12.81 24.86
N ASN A 27 -12.56 13.32 24.56
CA ASN A 27 -12.94 14.70 24.92
C ASN A 27 -13.37 14.80 26.39
N GLU A 28 -13.84 13.69 26.94
CA GLU A 28 -14.28 13.54 28.32
C GLU A 28 -13.73 12.25 28.91
N PHE A 29 -13.85 12.10 30.23
CA PHE A 29 -13.31 10.95 30.94
C PHE A 29 -14.01 9.65 30.52
N ARG A 30 -13.27 8.71 29.94
CA ARG A 30 -13.76 7.40 29.47
C ARG A 30 -14.88 7.49 28.43
N VAL A 31 -14.88 8.53 27.61
CA VAL A 31 -15.81 8.69 26.49
C VAL A 31 -15.01 8.78 25.20
N VAL A 32 -15.21 7.79 24.32
CA VAL A 32 -14.62 7.77 22.96
C VAL A 32 -15.18 8.96 22.18
N SER A 33 -14.29 9.80 21.64
CA SER A 33 -14.71 10.88 20.76
C SER A 33 -14.60 10.48 19.28
N ASN A 34 -15.08 11.37 18.40
CA ASN A 34 -14.94 11.19 16.95
C ASN A 34 -13.57 11.64 16.40
N GLU A 35 -12.64 12.07 17.25
CA GLU A 35 -11.30 12.51 16.84
C GLU A 35 -10.37 11.29 16.71
N PHE A 36 -10.32 10.73 15.51
CA PHE A 36 -9.49 9.58 15.15
C PHE A 36 -8.03 10.00 14.91
N ILE A 37 -7.09 9.25 15.49
CA ILE A 37 -5.65 9.52 15.40
C ILE A 37 -4.98 8.57 14.43
N GLY A 38 -5.31 7.28 14.52
CA GLY A 38 -4.69 6.24 13.70
C GLY A 38 -5.03 4.85 14.22
N ARG A 39 -4.59 3.83 13.50
CA ARG A 39 -4.64 2.44 13.93
C ARG A 39 -3.23 2.00 14.33
N ILE A 40 -3.10 1.27 15.43
CA ILE A 40 -1.82 0.77 15.93
C ILE A 40 -1.84 -0.75 16.00
N GLU A 41 -0.68 -1.41 15.87
CA GLU A 41 -0.60 -2.86 16.08
C GLU A 41 -1.03 -3.23 17.49
N ASP A 42 -1.92 -4.21 17.63
CA ASP A 42 -2.42 -4.73 18.91
C ASP A 42 -1.39 -5.66 19.57
N THR A 43 -0.30 -5.06 20.05
CA THR A 43 0.73 -5.75 20.83
C THR A 43 0.96 -5.01 22.15
N PRO A 44 1.21 -5.74 23.27
CA PRO A 44 1.47 -5.11 24.57
C PRO A 44 2.61 -4.10 24.51
N GLU A 45 3.67 -4.39 23.75
CA GLU A 45 4.82 -3.52 23.57
C GLU A 45 4.46 -2.22 22.86
N ASN A 46 3.68 -2.29 21.78
CA ASN A 46 3.30 -1.13 20.99
C ASN A 46 2.27 -0.26 21.71
N ILE A 47 1.31 -0.88 22.39
CA ILE A 47 0.35 -0.17 23.26
C ILE A 47 1.09 0.53 24.39
N SER A 48 2.04 -0.14 25.05
CA SER A 48 2.84 0.46 26.11
C SER A 48 3.68 1.64 25.59
N ALA A 49 4.31 1.49 24.43
CA ALA A 49 5.06 2.57 23.79
C ALA A 49 4.17 3.76 23.45
N PHE A 50 2.94 3.52 22.95
CA PHE A 50 1.96 4.57 22.70
C PHE A 50 1.57 5.30 23.98
N VAL A 51 1.25 4.56 25.05
CA VAL A 51 0.87 5.15 26.34
C VAL A 51 2.00 5.99 26.93
N VAL A 52 3.25 5.51 26.90
CA VAL A 52 4.37 6.27 27.48
C VAL A 52 4.72 7.51 26.66
N SER A 53 4.59 7.45 25.33
CA SER A 53 4.86 8.58 24.42
C SER A 53 3.70 9.57 24.28
N ALA A 54 2.53 9.23 24.81
CA ALA A 54 1.33 10.05 24.76
C ALA A 54 1.51 11.41 25.45
N ASP A 55 0.87 12.45 24.89
CA ASP A 55 0.80 13.77 25.53
C ASP A 55 0.07 13.68 26.88
N PHE A 56 0.71 14.19 27.93
CA PHE A 56 0.21 14.18 29.30
C PHE A 56 -1.17 14.86 29.45
N ASN A 57 -1.49 15.83 28.59
CA ASN A 57 -2.77 16.55 28.64
C ASN A 57 -3.89 15.89 27.83
N SER A 58 -3.60 14.79 27.13
CA SER A 58 -4.54 14.16 26.21
C SER A 58 -4.88 12.74 26.67
N ASN A 59 -6.16 12.42 26.65
CA ASN A 59 -6.65 11.09 26.99
C ASN A 59 -7.01 10.34 25.72
N TYR A 60 -6.84 9.03 25.69
CA TYR A 60 -7.06 8.22 24.51
C TYR A 60 -7.90 6.98 24.83
N ALA A 61 -8.61 6.49 23.82
CA ALA A 61 -9.31 5.22 23.84
C ALA A 61 -8.79 4.36 22.69
N LEU A 62 -8.38 3.13 23.01
CA LEU A 62 -7.95 2.12 22.05
C LEU A 62 -9.09 1.12 21.89
N VAL A 63 -9.59 1.01 20.69
CA VAL A 63 -10.81 0.28 20.34
C VAL A 63 -10.48 -0.79 19.30
N ASP A 64 -11.03 -1.99 19.46
CA ASP A 64 -10.89 -3.05 18.46
C ASP A 64 -11.83 -2.86 17.25
N ASP A 65 -11.77 -3.79 16.30
CA ASP A 65 -12.60 -3.78 15.08
C ASP A 65 -14.11 -4.01 15.35
N MET A 66 -14.45 -4.43 16.57
CA MET A 66 -15.81 -4.70 17.02
C MET A 66 -16.37 -3.55 17.86
N ASP A 67 -15.74 -2.37 17.81
CA ASP A 67 -16.03 -1.19 18.62
C ASP A 67 -15.97 -1.44 20.14
N THR A 68 -15.24 -2.46 20.58
CA THR A 68 -15.02 -2.75 21.99
C THR A 68 -13.73 -2.09 22.48
N VAL A 69 -13.85 -1.35 23.59
CA VAL A 69 -12.70 -0.62 24.15
C VAL A 69 -11.78 -1.60 24.88
N LYS A 70 -10.51 -1.62 24.49
CA LYS A 70 -9.48 -2.44 25.14
C LYS A 70 -8.75 -1.66 26.23
N VAL A 71 -8.44 -0.39 25.98
CA VAL A 71 -7.69 0.46 26.91
C VAL A 71 -8.19 1.90 26.86
N PHE A 72 -8.44 2.49 28.03
CA PHE A 72 -8.49 3.93 28.22
C PHE A 72 -7.20 4.42 28.87
N THR A 73 -6.70 5.55 28.39
CA THR A 73 -5.53 6.23 28.95
C THR A 73 -5.92 7.54 29.60
N ILE A 74 -5.12 7.96 30.58
CA ILE A 74 -5.13 9.30 31.13
C ILE A 74 -3.72 9.89 31.01
N GLY A 75 -3.56 10.82 30.07
CA GLY A 75 -2.22 11.27 29.67
C GLY A 75 -1.33 10.10 29.27
N ASN A 76 -0.19 10.00 29.95
CA ASN A 76 0.82 8.95 29.76
C ASN A 76 0.66 7.71 30.67
N PHE A 77 -0.52 7.56 31.29
CA PHE A 77 -0.85 6.44 32.17
C PHE A 77 -2.07 5.67 31.68
N LEU A 78 -2.21 4.44 32.16
CA LEU A 78 -3.43 3.66 32.00
C LEU A 78 -4.51 4.16 32.98
N ASP A 79 -5.74 4.25 32.51
CA ASP A 79 -6.90 4.57 33.35
C ASP A 79 -7.78 3.33 33.58
N LEU A 80 -8.34 2.78 32.50
CA LEU A 80 -9.22 1.61 32.56
C LEU A 80 -8.86 0.60 31.47
N VAL A 81 -8.56 -0.62 31.89
CA VAL A 81 -8.41 -1.78 31.01
C VAL A 81 -9.46 -2.80 31.43
N PRO A 82 -10.49 -3.09 30.60
CA PRO A 82 -11.57 -3.99 31.00
C PRO A 82 -11.10 -5.42 31.27
N ASP A 83 -10.08 -5.90 30.53
CA ASP A 83 -9.46 -7.20 30.77
C ASP A 83 -8.35 -7.08 31.82
N THR A 84 -8.68 -7.46 33.05
CA THR A 84 -7.77 -7.43 34.20
C THR A 84 -6.63 -8.44 34.09
N GLU A 85 -6.86 -9.58 33.42
CA GLU A 85 -5.83 -10.62 33.29
C GLU A 85 -4.77 -10.18 32.29
N TYR A 86 -5.21 -9.64 31.15
CA TYR A 86 -4.35 -9.02 30.15
C TYR A 86 -3.51 -7.86 30.74
N LEU A 87 -4.16 -6.99 31.52
CA LEU A 87 -3.48 -5.88 32.20
C LEU A 87 -2.30 -6.38 33.05
N GLU A 88 -2.54 -7.32 33.97
CA GLU A 88 -1.52 -7.73 34.94
C GLU A 88 -0.42 -8.62 34.34
N LYS A 89 -0.76 -9.49 33.38
CA LYS A 89 0.18 -10.48 32.85
C LYS A 89 0.99 -9.98 31.66
N GLU A 90 0.39 -9.17 30.80
CA GLU A 90 0.99 -8.80 29.52
C GLU A 90 1.36 -7.31 29.47
N LEU A 91 0.40 -6.43 29.77
CA LEU A 91 0.57 -4.99 29.53
C LEU A 91 1.40 -4.30 30.62
N ARG A 92 1.08 -4.52 31.90
CA ARG A 92 1.68 -3.82 33.04
C ARG A 92 3.19 -4.09 33.21
N PRO A 93 3.70 -5.34 33.06
CA PRO A 93 5.14 -5.59 33.18
C PRO A 93 5.95 -4.80 32.15
N VAL A 94 5.49 -4.78 30.90
CA VAL A 94 6.16 -4.08 29.80
C VAL A 94 6.08 -2.56 29.97
N LEU A 95 4.90 -2.05 30.31
CA LEU A 95 4.69 -0.62 30.53
C LEU A 95 5.57 -0.07 31.65
N LEU A 96 5.65 -0.77 32.78
CA LEU A 96 6.46 -0.34 33.92
C LEU A 96 7.96 -0.28 33.56
N GLN A 97 8.48 -1.29 32.85
CA GLN A 97 9.86 -1.30 32.40
C GLN A 97 10.19 -0.09 31.51
N MET A 98 9.26 0.29 30.61
CA MET A 98 9.40 1.49 29.77
C MET A 98 9.30 2.78 30.60
N GLN A 99 8.38 2.87 31.56
CA GLN A 99 8.23 4.06 32.41
C GLN A 99 9.40 4.28 33.38
N PHE A 100 10.01 3.22 33.88
CA PHE A 100 11.20 3.28 34.73
C PHE A 100 12.50 3.49 33.94
N GLY A 101 12.44 3.47 32.61
CA GLY A 101 13.61 3.63 31.74
C GLY A 101 14.53 2.42 31.71
N GLU A 102 14.03 1.23 32.06
CA GLU A 102 14.77 -0.03 31.95
C GLU A 102 14.87 -0.50 30.49
N ILE A 103 13.91 -0.08 29.66
CA ILE A 103 13.84 -0.38 28.22
C ILE A 103 13.69 0.94 27.45
N GLU A 104 14.41 1.09 26.33
CA GLU A 104 14.23 2.22 25.42
C GLU A 104 12.83 2.17 24.78
N ILE A 105 12.13 3.30 24.77
CA ILE A 105 10.77 3.39 24.23
C ILE A 105 10.85 3.22 22.71
N PRO A 106 10.28 2.15 22.13
CA PRO A 106 10.31 1.96 20.69
C PRO A 106 9.36 2.96 19.99
N GLU A 107 9.63 3.24 18.71
CA GLU A 107 8.70 4.03 17.90
C GLU A 107 7.39 3.27 17.71
N VAL A 108 6.26 3.96 17.93
CA VAL A 108 4.92 3.37 17.83
C VAL A 108 4.65 2.94 16.39
N ARG A 109 4.28 1.67 16.23
CA ARG A 109 3.92 1.08 14.94
C ARG A 109 2.44 1.33 14.64
N TYR A 110 2.22 2.21 13.69
CA TYR A 110 0.89 2.47 13.13
C TYR A 110 0.62 1.54 11.95
N GLU A 111 -0.65 1.21 11.74
CA GLU A 111 -1.13 0.65 10.48
C GLU A 111 -0.81 1.67 9.38
N ALA A 112 -0.06 1.22 8.37
CA ALA A 112 0.30 2.08 7.27
C ALA A 112 -0.96 2.49 6.49
N ILE A 113 -1.16 3.80 6.33
CA ILE A 113 -2.37 4.33 5.73
C ILE A 113 -2.34 4.05 4.22
N LYS A 114 -3.31 3.27 3.72
CA LYS A 114 -3.47 3.06 2.28
C LYS A 114 -4.07 4.31 1.63
N LYS A 115 -3.25 5.05 0.89
CA LYS A 115 -3.66 6.34 0.31
C LYS A 115 -3.00 6.65 -1.01
N SER A 116 -3.79 7.09 -1.97
CA SER A 116 -3.26 7.56 -3.26
C SER A 116 -2.72 8.99 -3.14
N LEU A 117 -1.78 9.33 -4.03
CA LEU A 117 -1.26 10.70 -4.14
C LEU A 117 -2.37 11.73 -4.35
N GLU A 118 -3.40 11.38 -5.13
CA GLU A 118 -4.51 12.28 -5.46
C GLU A 118 -5.36 12.63 -4.24
N GLU A 119 -5.65 11.63 -3.38
CA GLU A 119 -6.35 11.84 -2.11
C GLU A 119 -5.52 12.68 -1.13
N PHE A 120 -4.22 12.38 -1.03
CA PHE A 120 -3.29 13.15 -0.19
C PHE A 120 -3.21 14.62 -0.61
N LEU A 121 -3.11 14.87 -1.92
CA LEU A 121 -3.16 16.23 -2.45
C LEU A 121 -4.54 16.87 -2.25
N GLY A 122 -5.62 16.11 -2.37
CA GLY A 122 -6.99 16.58 -2.17
C GLY A 122 -7.25 17.14 -0.78
N GLU A 123 -6.81 16.45 0.27
CA GLU A 123 -6.93 16.95 1.65
C GLU A 123 -6.21 18.28 1.89
N LYS A 124 -5.13 18.52 1.14
CA LYS A 124 -4.38 19.79 1.19
C LYS A 124 -4.95 20.87 0.25
N GLY A 125 -6.05 20.61 -0.45
CA GLY A 125 -6.62 21.51 -1.46
C GLY A 125 -5.78 21.61 -2.75
N LEU A 126 -4.94 20.60 -3.01
CA LEU A 126 -3.98 20.55 -4.11
C LEU A 126 -4.31 19.46 -5.16
N SER A 127 -5.54 18.94 -5.13
CA SER A 127 -6.00 17.90 -6.07
C SER A 127 -5.92 18.37 -7.52
N SER A 128 -6.32 19.62 -7.79
CA SER A 128 -6.28 20.19 -9.14
C SER A 128 -4.83 20.36 -9.63
N PRO A 129 -4.56 20.20 -10.94
CA PRO A 129 -3.28 20.57 -11.52
C PRO A 129 -3.05 22.10 -11.57
N ILE A 130 -4.10 22.89 -11.42
CA ILE A 130 -4.09 24.34 -11.53
C ILE A 130 -4.64 24.98 -10.25
N SER A 131 -4.23 26.21 -9.96
CA SER A 131 -4.78 26.94 -8.83
C SER A 131 -6.23 27.34 -9.05
N ASP A 132 -7.01 27.39 -7.96
CA ASP A 132 -8.40 27.89 -7.96
C ASP A 132 -8.52 29.29 -8.57
N PHE A 133 -7.52 30.15 -8.36
CA PHE A 133 -7.48 31.47 -8.99
C PHE A 133 -7.56 31.37 -10.52
N LEU A 134 -6.84 30.43 -11.12
CA LEU A 134 -6.88 30.23 -12.57
C LEU A 134 -8.20 29.61 -13.00
N ASP A 135 -8.71 28.60 -12.27
CA ASP A 135 -9.99 27.98 -12.61
C ASP A 135 -11.15 28.99 -12.56
N ASP A 136 -11.21 29.83 -11.53
CA ASP A 136 -12.21 30.90 -11.38
C ASP A 136 -12.09 31.95 -12.49
N LYS A 137 -10.87 32.46 -12.73
CA LYS A 137 -10.68 33.59 -13.65
C LYS A 137 -10.73 33.19 -15.12
N LEU A 138 -10.44 31.94 -15.48
CA LEU A 138 -10.53 31.50 -16.87
C LEU A 138 -11.98 31.39 -17.38
N ARG A 139 -12.97 31.27 -16.48
CA ARG A 139 -14.38 31.13 -16.88
C ARG A 139 -15.04 32.42 -17.37
N SER A 140 -14.65 33.60 -16.88
CA SER A 140 -15.28 34.86 -17.29
C SER A 140 -14.47 36.14 -16.94
N ASN A 141 -13.20 36.25 -17.36
CA ASN A 141 -12.42 37.46 -17.08
C ASN A 141 -12.63 38.59 -18.10
N ARG A 142 -13.41 39.61 -17.72
CA ARG A 142 -13.62 40.85 -18.51
C ARG A 142 -12.34 41.68 -18.68
N GLN A 143 -11.32 41.50 -17.84
CA GLN A 143 -10.05 42.25 -17.91
C GLN A 143 -9.23 41.89 -19.16
N LEU A 144 -9.48 40.73 -19.78
CA LEU A 144 -8.83 40.30 -21.02
C LEU A 144 -9.23 41.15 -22.24
N LYS A 145 -10.30 41.97 -22.14
CA LYS A 145 -10.76 42.84 -23.23
C LYS A 145 -9.82 44.00 -23.54
N THR A 146 -8.90 44.34 -22.63
CA THR A 146 -7.96 45.46 -22.81
C THR A 146 -6.53 44.96 -22.72
N GLN A 147 -5.61 45.55 -23.50
CA GLN A 147 -4.20 45.14 -23.49
C GLN A 147 -3.55 45.30 -22.10
N ARG A 148 -3.88 46.37 -21.37
CA ARG A 148 -3.38 46.62 -20.01
C ARG A 148 -3.94 45.60 -19.01
N GLY A 149 -5.23 45.28 -19.09
CA GLY A 149 -5.86 44.28 -18.23
C GLY A 149 -5.34 42.88 -18.50
N ALA A 150 -5.12 42.51 -19.77
CA ALA A 150 -4.51 41.24 -20.15
C ALA A 150 -3.09 41.10 -19.60
N ARG A 151 -2.23 42.12 -19.73
CA ARG A 151 -0.86 42.10 -19.16
C ARG A 151 -0.87 41.89 -17.64
N LYS A 152 -1.75 42.59 -16.92
CA LYS A 152 -1.88 42.43 -15.47
C LYS A 152 -2.34 41.01 -15.13
N PHE A 153 -3.37 40.52 -15.81
CA PHE A 153 -3.87 39.16 -15.61
C PHE A 153 -2.78 38.12 -15.81
N TYR A 154 -2.00 38.18 -16.89
CA TYR A 154 -0.93 37.20 -17.13
C TYR A 154 0.18 37.25 -16.06
N SER A 155 0.53 38.44 -15.57
CA SER A 155 1.47 38.58 -14.45
C SER A 155 0.94 37.93 -13.17
N ASP A 156 -0.31 38.23 -12.80
CA ASP A 156 -0.97 37.70 -11.61
C ASP A 156 -1.17 36.18 -11.73
N ALA A 157 -1.61 35.71 -12.90
CA ALA A 157 -1.76 34.30 -13.24
C ALA A 157 -0.43 33.55 -13.13
N ASN A 158 0.65 34.11 -13.66
CA ASN A 158 1.97 33.48 -13.57
C ASN A 158 2.45 33.40 -12.11
N LYS A 159 2.25 34.46 -11.32
CA LYS A 159 2.57 34.46 -9.89
C LYS A 159 1.80 33.36 -9.14
N GLN A 160 0.48 33.30 -9.32
CA GLN A 160 -0.37 32.28 -8.68
C GLN A 160 -0.02 30.86 -9.15
N ARG A 161 0.31 30.69 -10.44
CA ARG A 161 0.76 29.41 -11.00
C ARG A 161 2.05 28.94 -10.33
N MET A 162 3.04 29.82 -10.17
CA MET A 162 4.31 29.48 -9.53
C MET A 162 4.13 29.13 -8.05
N GLU A 163 3.34 29.93 -7.33
CA GLU A 163 3.04 29.68 -5.91
C GLU A 163 2.33 28.34 -5.72
N TYR A 164 1.32 28.03 -6.54
CA TYR A 164 0.59 26.77 -6.48
C TYR A 164 1.47 25.57 -6.88
N ALA A 165 2.25 25.71 -7.95
CA ALA A 165 3.18 24.68 -8.39
C ALA A 165 4.21 24.35 -7.30
N LYS A 166 4.73 25.37 -6.60
CA LYS A 166 5.63 25.19 -5.47
C LYS A 166 4.96 24.37 -4.36
N LYS A 167 3.79 24.81 -3.87
CA LYS A 167 3.04 24.10 -2.81
C LYS A 167 2.73 22.65 -3.19
N ARG A 168 2.29 22.43 -4.43
CA ARG A 168 1.99 21.09 -4.95
C ARG A 168 3.25 20.21 -5.04
N SER A 169 4.38 20.78 -5.46
CA SER A 169 5.65 20.05 -5.52
C SER A 169 6.17 19.67 -4.12
N GLU A 170 6.00 20.54 -3.13
CA GLU A 170 6.36 20.27 -1.73
C GLU A 170 5.49 19.15 -1.15
N ALA A 171 4.17 19.20 -1.38
CA ALA A 171 3.26 18.13 -0.95
C ALA A 171 3.55 16.78 -1.62
N ILE A 172 3.96 16.77 -2.91
CA ILE A 172 4.38 15.52 -3.58
C ILE A 172 5.65 14.95 -2.95
N LYS A 173 6.63 15.81 -2.63
CA LYS A 173 7.86 15.38 -1.96
C LYS A 173 7.55 14.76 -0.60
N GLU A 174 6.69 15.41 0.18
CA GLU A 174 6.22 14.91 1.48
C GLU A 174 5.50 13.56 1.37
N TYR A 175 4.63 13.38 0.37
CA TYR A 175 4.00 12.08 0.13
C TYR A 175 5.04 10.99 -0.16
N ASN A 176 6.02 11.29 -1.02
CA ASN A 176 7.06 10.33 -1.37
C ASN A 176 7.97 9.98 -0.17
N THR A 177 8.27 10.93 0.71
CA THR A 177 9.02 10.65 1.95
C THR A 177 8.21 9.77 2.88
N LEU A 178 6.92 10.03 3.06
CA LEU A 178 6.02 9.19 3.87
C LEU A 178 5.85 7.77 3.32
N VAL A 179 5.87 7.62 1.98
CA VAL A 179 5.89 6.30 1.34
C VAL A 179 7.23 5.59 1.57
N LYS A 180 8.37 6.31 1.46
CA LYS A 180 9.70 5.75 1.73
C LYS A 180 9.86 5.30 3.18
N GLU A 181 9.30 6.05 4.12
CA GLU A 181 9.24 5.74 5.55
C GLU A 181 8.26 4.59 5.88
N GLY A 182 7.40 4.18 4.94
CA GLY A 182 6.41 3.12 5.15
C GLY A 182 5.16 3.56 5.92
N LYS A 183 5.00 4.86 6.20
CA LYS A 183 3.80 5.42 6.86
C LYS A 183 2.58 5.43 5.92
N ILE A 184 2.82 5.57 4.62
CA ILE A 184 1.79 5.49 3.57
C ILE A 184 2.08 4.33 2.64
N ILE A 185 1.07 3.49 2.40
CA ILE A 185 1.08 2.51 1.32
C ILE A 185 0.32 3.11 0.13
N PRO A 186 0.95 3.25 -1.05
CA PRO A 186 0.25 3.75 -2.23
C PRO A 186 -0.85 2.76 -2.64
N LYS A 187 -2.07 3.28 -2.89
CA LYS A 187 -3.16 2.45 -3.40
C LYS A 187 -2.81 1.86 -4.77
N THR A 188 -3.13 0.59 -4.95
CA THR A 188 -2.96 -0.09 -6.24
C THR A 188 -3.93 0.47 -7.28
N LEU A 189 -3.69 0.18 -8.56
CA LEU A 189 -4.58 0.65 -9.63
C LEU A 189 -5.99 0.06 -9.50
N ILE A 190 -6.13 -1.14 -8.95
CA ILE A 190 -7.42 -1.80 -8.73
C ILE A 190 -8.16 -1.11 -7.59
N GLU A 191 -7.52 -0.88 -6.44
CA GLU A 191 -8.11 -0.16 -5.30
C GLU A 191 -8.60 1.23 -5.74
N ARG A 192 -7.79 2.00 -6.48
CA ARG A 192 -8.20 3.30 -7.04
C ARG A 192 -9.39 3.20 -8.00
N THR A 193 -9.46 2.11 -8.77
CA THR A 193 -10.57 1.87 -9.70
C THR A 193 -11.85 1.54 -8.94
N LEU A 194 -11.76 0.72 -7.89
CA LEU A 194 -12.89 0.37 -7.03
C LEU A 194 -13.42 1.60 -6.27
N ASP A 195 -12.53 2.42 -5.69
CA ASP A 195 -12.91 3.69 -5.04
C ASP A 195 -13.68 4.60 -5.99
N LYS A 196 -13.18 4.73 -7.23
CA LYS A 196 -13.84 5.54 -8.26
C LYS A 196 -15.18 4.96 -8.71
N ALA A 197 -15.31 3.64 -8.72
CA ALA A 197 -16.53 2.96 -9.14
C ALA A 197 -17.72 3.16 -8.18
N GLN A 198 -17.44 3.54 -6.92
CA GLN A 198 -18.44 3.87 -5.90
C GLN A 198 -19.14 5.24 -6.13
N GLY A 199 -18.67 6.05 -7.07
CA GLY A 199 -19.30 7.34 -7.38
C GLY A 199 -20.72 7.22 -8.01
N HIS A 200 -21.34 8.36 -8.29
CA HIS A 200 -22.66 8.41 -8.94
C HIS A 200 -22.66 7.80 -10.35
N SER A 201 -23.72 7.06 -10.68
CA SER A 201 -23.86 6.32 -11.95
C SER A 201 -23.79 7.18 -13.20
N ASP A 202 -24.17 8.45 -13.09
CA ASP A 202 -24.32 9.34 -14.24
C ASP A 202 -22.97 9.90 -14.71
N ASN A 203 -21.92 9.76 -13.88
CA ASN A 203 -20.59 10.23 -14.23
C ASN A 203 -19.91 9.23 -15.20
N PRO A 204 -19.52 9.66 -16.42
CA PRO A 204 -18.87 8.79 -17.39
C PRO A 204 -17.59 8.13 -16.85
N SER A 205 -16.87 8.82 -15.97
CA SER A 205 -15.63 8.31 -15.37
C SER A 205 -15.88 7.19 -14.36
N VAL A 206 -17.04 7.21 -13.67
CA VAL A 206 -17.49 6.15 -12.76
C VAL A 206 -17.93 4.93 -13.57
N GLN A 207 -18.69 5.15 -14.65
CA GLN A 207 -19.08 4.06 -15.56
C GLN A 207 -17.86 3.37 -16.18
N ALA A 208 -16.84 4.13 -16.57
CA ALA A 208 -15.58 3.59 -17.07
C ALA A 208 -14.85 2.77 -16.00
N ALA A 209 -14.77 3.28 -14.76
CA ALA A 209 -14.15 2.55 -13.65
C ALA A 209 -14.85 1.22 -13.37
N ARG A 210 -16.20 1.19 -13.38
CA ARG A 210 -16.99 -0.04 -13.22
C ARG A 210 -16.67 -1.08 -14.30
N ARG A 211 -16.59 -0.66 -15.57
CA ARG A 211 -16.21 -1.55 -16.68
C ARG A 211 -14.80 -2.11 -16.52
N ILE A 212 -13.86 -1.30 -16.03
CA ILE A 212 -12.48 -1.75 -15.79
C ILE A 212 -12.43 -2.75 -14.64
N ALA A 213 -13.13 -2.48 -13.54
CA ALA A 213 -13.22 -3.39 -12.40
C ALA A 213 -13.82 -4.75 -12.82
N GLU A 214 -14.93 -4.74 -13.55
CA GLU A 214 -15.58 -5.94 -14.07
C GLU A 214 -14.67 -6.73 -15.03
N LYS A 215 -14.00 -6.04 -15.97
CA LYS A 215 -13.02 -6.67 -16.87
C LYS A 215 -11.85 -7.32 -16.13
N ARG A 216 -11.46 -6.75 -14.99
CA ARG A 216 -10.41 -7.29 -14.12
C ARG A 216 -10.91 -8.35 -13.15
N GLY A 217 -12.20 -8.67 -13.20
CA GLY A 217 -12.78 -9.72 -12.39
C GLY A 217 -13.17 -9.32 -10.98
N TYR A 218 -13.40 -8.04 -10.73
CA TYR A 218 -13.85 -7.52 -9.44
C TYR A 218 -15.30 -7.07 -9.52
N ASP A 219 -16.08 -7.43 -8.51
CA ASP A 219 -17.38 -6.80 -8.31
C ASP A 219 -17.10 -5.39 -7.77
N TRP A 220 -17.44 -4.39 -8.56
CA TRP A 220 -17.24 -3.00 -8.17
C TRP A 220 -18.09 -2.60 -6.96
N ARG A 221 -19.16 -3.34 -6.62
CA ARG A 221 -20.04 -3.04 -5.48
C ARG A 221 -19.43 -3.50 -4.17
N THR A 222 -18.99 -4.75 -4.12
CA THR A 222 -18.44 -5.38 -2.90
C THR A 222 -16.93 -5.19 -2.79
N GLY A 223 -16.24 -4.92 -3.90
CA GLY A 223 -14.79 -4.90 -3.98
C GLY A 223 -14.17 -6.30 -3.99
N GLU A 224 -15.00 -7.35 -3.89
CA GLU A 224 -14.55 -8.73 -3.90
C GLU A 224 -14.21 -9.18 -5.31
N ARG A 225 -13.25 -10.10 -5.40
CA ARG A 225 -12.99 -10.79 -6.66
C ARG A 225 -14.18 -11.69 -6.96
N LEU A 226 -14.79 -11.52 -8.13
CA LEU A 226 -15.89 -12.37 -8.57
C LEU A 226 -15.37 -13.81 -8.69
N GLU A 227 -16.02 -14.77 -8.04
CA GLU A 227 -15.73 -16.21 -8.24
C GLU A 227 -15.91 -16.62 -9.71
N ASN A 228 -16.77 -15.89 -10.44
CA ASN A 228 -17.02 -16.04 -11.87
C ASN A 228 -16.11 -15.19 -12.76
N ALA A 229 -15.15 -14.46 -12.19
CA ALA A 229 -13.96 -14.01 -12.91
C ALA A 229 -12.97 -15.17 -13.08
N LYS A 230 -13.49 -16.28 -13.60
CA LYS A 230 -12.67 -17.16 -14.42
C LYS A 230 -12.33 -16.34 -15.66
N ILE A 231 -11.20 -15.64 -15.61
CA ILE A 231 -10.52 -15.27 -16.83
C ILE A 231 -9.98 -16.60 -17.36
N ASP A 232 -10.78 -17.23 -18.22
CA ASP A 232 -10.52 -18.46 -18.95
C ASP A 232 -9.57 -19.47 -18.26
N ASN A 233 -10.09 -20.21 -17.28
CA ASN A 233 -9.48 -21.45 -16.77
C ASN A 233 -8.01 -21.41 -16.27
N VAL A 234 -7.30 -20.27 -16.21
CA VAL A 234 -5.88 -20.21 -15.84
C VAL A 234 -5.71 -20.16 -14.31
N GLN A 235 -5.29 -21.26 -13.69
CA GLN A 235 -4.99 -21.35 -12.26
C GLN A 235 -3.50 -21.61 -12.05
N ILE A 236 -2.77 -20.69 -11.40
CA ILE A 236 -1.40 -20.94 -10.97
C ILE A 236 -1.44 -22.00 -9.85
N VAL A 237 -0.90 -23.17 -10.12
CA VAL A 237 -0.82 -24.31 -9.19
C VAL A 237 0.48 -24.29 -8.41
N GLN A 238 1.56 -23.83 -9.04
CA GLN A 238 2.88 -23.74 -8.44
C GLN A 238 3.60 -22.51 -8.97
N LEU A 239 4.27 -21.79 -8.07
CA LEU A 239 5.14 -20.67 -8.40
C LEU A 239 6.32 -20.66 -7.44
N GLU A 240 7.51 -20.95 -7.94
CA GLU A 240 8.74 -21.02 -7.16
C GLU A 240 9.72 -19.96 -7.64
N VAL A 241 9.93 -18.92 -6.82
CA VAL A 241 10.82 -17.82 -7.16
C VAL A 241 12.24 -18.09 -6.67
N TYR A 242 13.20 -18.03 -7.59
CA TYR A 242 14.62 -18.17 -7.29
C TYR A 242 15.22 -16.84 -6.85
N LYS A 243 15.72 -16.81 -5.60
CA LYS A 243 16.32 -15.62 -4.98
C LYS A 243 17.84 -15.64 -4.96
N THR A 244 18.46 -16.80 -5.16
CA THR A 244 19.91 -17.02 -5.09
C THR A 244 20.34 -18.04 -6.14
N GLY A 245 21.62 -18.04 -6.50
CA GLY A 245 22.18 -18.95 -7.52
C GLY A 245 22.00 -18.45 -8.96
N GLU A 246 22.30 -19.30 -9.93
CA GLU A 246 22.33 -18.97 -11.38
C GLU A 246 20.96 -18.58 -11.95
N LEU A 247 19.87 -19.01 -11.30
CA LEU A 247 18.49 -18.67 -11.69
C LEU A 247 17.90 -17.51 -10.88
N LYS A 248 18.72 -16.76 -10.12
CA LYS A 248 18.24 -15.58 -9.38
C LYS A 248 17.46 -14.66 -10.32
N GLY A 249 16.23 -14.31 -9.92
CA GLY A 249 15.36 -13.44 -10.72
C GLY A 249 14.46 -14.16 -11.72
N TYR A 250 14.47 -15.49 -11.72
CA TYR A 250 13.52 -16.33 -12.45
C TYR A 250 12.53 -17.01 -11.49
N ALA A 251 11.43 -17.49 -12.03
CA ALA A 251 10.45 -18.29 -11.32
C ALA A 251 9.95 -19.45 -12.17
N ASP A 252 10.00 -20.65 -11.59
CA ASP A 252 9.32 -21.80 -12.15
C ASP A 252 7.83 -21.66 -11.88
N PHE A 253 7.02 -21.84 -12.91
CA PHE A 253 5.57 -21.78 -12.78
C PHE A 253 4.91 -23.03 -13.32
N SER A 254 3.78 -23.34 -12.71
CA SER A 254 2.88 -24.39 -13.14
C SER A 254 1.47 -23.86 -13.11
N VAL A 255 0.77 -23.96 -14.23
CA VAL A 255 -0.53 -23.35 -14.45
C VAL A 255 -1.46 -24.40 -15.05
N GLU A 256 -2.60 -24.61 -14.40
CA GLU A 256 -3.70 -25.42 -14.94
C GLU A 256 -4.62 -24.55 -15.79
N ILE A 257 -4.98 -25.05 -16.98
CA ILE A 257 -5.91 -24.42 -17.94
C ILE A 257 -6.88 -25.48 -18.44
N GLY A 258 -8.06 -25.55 -17.82
CA GLY A 258 -9.06 -26.57 -18.11
C GLY A 258 -8.57 -27.94 -17.64
N ASP A 259 -8.47 -28.91 -18.55
CA ASP A 259 -7.85 -30.22 -18.28
C ASP A 259 -6.34 -30.25 -18.60
N GLY A 260 -5.78 -29.14 -19.08
CA GLY A 260 -4.37 -29.01 -19.47
C GLY A 260 -3.51 -28.40 -18.37
N LYS A 261 -2.25 -28.83 -18.29
CA LYS A 261 -1.24 -28.26 -17.40
C LYS A 261 -0.10 -27.69 -18.23
N VAL A 262 0.29 -26.46 -17.94
CA VAL A 262 1.38 -25.74 -18.61
C VAL A 262 2.41 -25.40 -17.55
N GLU A 263 3.64 -25.83 -17.79
CA GLU A 263 4.79 -25.52 -16.95
C GLU A 263 5.78 -24.67 -17.75
N GLY A 264 6.60 -23.91 -17.06
CA GLY A 264 7.60 -23.09 -17.72
C GLY A 264 8.39 -22.22 -16.77
N LEU A 265 9.25 -21.41 -17.38
CA LEU A 265 10.13 -20.49 -16.70
C LEU A 265 9.71 -19.06 -17.00
N TYR A 266 9.49 -18.30 -15.94
CA TYR A 266 9.12 -16.89 -15.99
C TYR A 266 10.28 -16.03 -15.48
N ARG A 267 10.70 -15.03 -16.24
CA ARG A 267 11.67 -14.05 -15.78
C ARG A 267 10.91 -13.00 -14.98
N ILE A 268 11.31 -12.80 -13.74
CA ILE A 268 10.84 -11.70 -12.90
C ILE A 268 11.74 -10.49 -13.14
N TYR A 269 13.05 -10.68 -13.09
CA TYR A 269 14.03 -9.60 -13.20
C TYR A 269 15.43 -10.14 -13.48
N ASP A 270 16.12 -9.58 -14.47
CA ASP A 270 17.49 -9.96 -14.83
C ASP A 270 18.36 -8.70 -14.98
N PRO A 271 19.17 -8.37 -13.95
CA PRO A 271 19.97 -7.15 -13.93
C PRO A 271 21.14 -7.20 -14.90
N GLU A 272 21.74 -8.39 -15.13
CA GLU A 272 22.91 -8.56 -15.99
C GLU A 272 22.58 -8.25 -17.45
N ASN A 273 21.35 -8.55 -17.87
CA ASN A 273 20.89 -8.38 -19.25
C ASN A 273 19.91 -7.22 -19.45
N GLY A 274 19.55 -6.48 -18.38
CA GLY A 274 18.57 -5.39 -18.42
C GLY A 274 17.17 -5.84 -18.86
N LYS A 275 16.79 -7.09 -18.59
CA LYS A 275 15.53 -7.68 -19.06
C LYS A 275 14.47 -7.65 -17.95
N GLU A 276 13.30 -7.12 -18.29
CA GLU A 276 12.14 -7.02 -17.41
C GLU A 276 11.25 -8.28 -17.45
N GLN A 277 10.21 -8.28 -16.62
CA GLN A 277 9.23 -9.35 -16.43
C GLN A 277 8.69 -9.91 -17.74
N THR A 278 8.94 -11.20 -18.03
CA THR A 278 8.43 -11.87 -19.23
C THR A 278 8.52 -13.39 -19.15
N ILE A 279 7.66 -14.10 -19.87
CA ILE A 279 7.77 -15.56 -20.04
C ILE A 279 9.01 -15.89 -20.89
N VAL A 280 9.84 -16.82 -20.41
CA VAL A 280 11.11 -17.19 -21.06
C VAL A 280 10.97 -18.50 -21.83
N SER A 281 10.32 -19.49 -21.22
CA SER A 281 10.08 -20.77 -21.84
C SER A 281 8.79 -21.40 -21.32
N PHE A 282 8.21 -22.24 -22.18
CA PHE A 282 7.20 -23.21 -21.79
C PHE A 282 7.80 -24.61 -21.96
N ASP A 283 7.66 -25.44 -20.93
CA ASP A 283 8.09 -26.83 -20.95
C ASP A 283 7.00 -27.67 -21.64
N ASN A 284 7.14 -27.88 -22.95
CA ASN A 284 6.06 -28.46 -23.75
C ASN A 284 6.19 -29.96 -24.02
N GLY A 285 5.11 -30.69 -23.70
CA GLY A 285 4.62 -31.82 -24.48
C GLY A 285 3.66 -31.34 -25.58
N TYR A 286 3.53 -32.08 -26.69
CA TYR A 286 2.83 -31.66 -27.93
C TYR A 286 1.37 -31.16 -27.77
N SER A 287 0.70 -31.40 -26.63
CA SER A 287 -0.70 -31.03 -26.37
C SER A 287 -0.92 -29.61 -25.82
N SER A 288 0.13 -28.88 -25.41
CA SER A 288 0.00 -27.55 -24.78
C SER A 288 0.11 -26.37 -25.74
N LYS A 289 0.44 -26.59 -27.03
CA LYS A 289 0.76 -25.49 -27.95
C LYS A 289 -0.43 -24.57 -28.25
N GLU A 290 -1.61 -25.12 -28.56
CA GLU A 290 -2.82 -24.31 -28.81
C GLU A 290 -3.26 -23.55 -27.54
N ILE A 291 -3.08 -24.16 -26.37
CA ILE A 291 -3.36 -23.55 -25.06
C ILE A 291 -2.42 -22.36 -24.85
N ILE A 292 -1.12 -22.54 -25.09
CA ILE A 292 -0.12 -21.48 -24.94
C ILE A 292 -0.40 -20.34 -25.93
N ASP A 293 -0.61 -20.64 -27.21
CA ASP A 293 -0.86 -19.61 -28.23
C ASP A 293 -2.11 -18.78 -27.90
N THR A 294 -3.11 -19.40 -27.26
CA THR A 294 -4.36 -18.74 -26.84
C THR A 294 -4.21 -17.96 -25.54
N TYR A 295 -3.50 -18.50 -24.55
CA TYR A 295 -3.49 -17.99 -23.17
C TYR A 295 -2.18 -17.36 -22.73
N SER A 296 -1.13 -17.31 -23.55
CA SER A 296 0.19 -16.79 -23.17
C SER A 296 0.13 -15.41 -22.54
N ASN A 297 -0.61 -14.47 -23.14
CA ASN A 297 -0.76 -13.11 -22.61
C ASN A 297 -1.45 -13.09 -21.23
N THR A 298 -2.42 -13.98 -21.03
CA THR A 298 -3.16 -14.12 -19.77
C THR A 298 -2.26 -14.71 -18.70
N ILE A 299 -1.52 -15.79 -19.01
CA ILE A 299 -0.55 -16.42 -18.12
C ILE A 299 0.51 -15.39 -17.70
N GLU A 300 1.07 -14.65 -18.66
CA GLU A 300 2.10 -13.64 -18.40
C GLU A 300 1.57 -12.51 -17.49
N THR A 301 0.32 -12.09 -17.69
CA THR A 301 -0.31 -11.06 -16.84
C THR A 301 -0.51 -11.55 -15.40
N GLU A 302 -0.98 -12.79 -15.22
CA GLU A 302 -1.18 -13.37 -13.88
C GLU A 302 0.16 -13.60 -13.17
N LEU A 303 1.18 -14.11 -13.87
CA LEU A 303 2.53 -14.26 -13.31
C LEU A 303 3.14 -12.91 -12.93
N LYS A 304 2.93 -11.88 -13.74
CA LYS A 304 3.35 -10.50 -13.44
C LYS A 304 2.74 -9.99 -12.13
N LEU A 305 1.43 -10.14 -11.96
CA LEU A 305 0.74 -9.74 -10.73
C LEU A 305 1.22 -10.57 -9.52
N ALA A 306 1.36 -11.88 -9.69
CA ALA A 306 1.80 -12.79 -8.62
C ALA A 306 3.25 -12.53 -8.16
N THR A 307 4.07 -11.91 -9.00
CA THR A 307 5.49 -11.65 -8.73
C THR A 307 5.82 -10.17 -8.53
N GLU A 308 4.84 -9.26 -8.55
CA GLU A 308 5.03 -7.80 -8.52
C GLU A 308 5.77 -7.32 -7.26
N ASP A 309 5.37 -7.79 -6.08
CA ASP A 309 6.04 -7.45 -4.81
C ASP A 309 7.49 -7.96 -4.79
N THR A 310 7.73 -9.15 -5.33
CA THR A 310 9.06 -9.74 -5.38
C THR A 310 9.96 -8.98 -6.36
N TYR A 311 9.43 -8.61 -7.52
CA TYR A 311 10.09 -7.75 -8.50
C TYR A 311 10.53 -6.42 -7.90
N HIS A 312 9.62 -5.72 -7.21
CA HIS A 312 9.95 -4.45 -6.57
C HIS A 312 11.01 -4.60 -5.47
N SER A 313 10.98 -5.70 -4.71
CA SER A 313 12.00 -5.99 -3.71
C SER A 313 13.40 -6.20 -4.32
N MET A 314 13.48 -6.88 -5.48
CA MET A 314 14.73 -7.15 -6.18
C MET A 314 15.34 -5.87 -6.76
N ILE A 315 14.52 -5.01 -7.38
CA ILE A 315 14.98 -3.69 -7.88
C ILE A 315 15.51 -2.81 -6.74
N LYS A 316 14.82 -2.82 -5.59
CA LYS A 316 15.24 -2.05 -4.42
C LYS A 316 16.58 -2.53 -3.87
N ALA A 317 16.83 -3.85 -3.90
CA ALA A 317 18.09 -4.43 -3.46
C ALA A 317 19.27 -4.06 -4.37
N ASP A 318 19.06 -4.04 -5.69
CA ASP A 318 20.12 -3.67 -6.65
C ASP A 318 20.46 -2.18 -6.58
N LYS A 319 19.46 -1.29 -6.44
CA LYS A 319 19.72 0.15 -6.24
C LYS A 319 20.56 0.45 -5.01
N ASN A 320 20.38 -0.33 -3.94
CA ASN A 320 21.19 -0.19 -2.74
C ASN A 320 22.64 -0.69 -2.93
N PHE A 321 22.94 -1.45 -3.99
CA PHE A 321 24.29 -1.92 -4.31
C PHE A 321 25.02 -0.90 -5.22
N ASP A 322 24.32 -0.34 -6.21
CA ASP A 322 24.84 0.72 -7.08
C ASP A 322 25.13 2.03 -6.32
N GLU A 323 24.37 2.34 -5.26
CA GLU A 323 24.63 3.50 -4.39
C GLU A 323 25.88 3.30 -3.49
N ILE A 324 26.40 2.08 -3.32
CA ILE A 324 27.61 1.81 -2.54
C ILE A 324 28.87 1.93 -3.40
N GLU A 325 28.81 1.63 -4.71
CA GLU A 325 29.96 1.78 -5.61
C GLU A 325 30.22 3.23 -6.06
N GLN A 326 29.32 4.18 -5.76
CA GLN A 326 29.51 5.60 -6.08
C GLN A 326 30.19 6.43 -4.98
N ASP A 327 30.42 5.86 -3.79
CA ASP A 327 31.06 6.56 -2.67
C ASP A 327 32.59 6.40 -2.58
N ASP A 328 33.23 5.63 -3.49
CA ASP A 328 34.68 5.32 -3.43
C ASP A 328 35.54 5.92 -4.57
N PHE A 329 35.09 6.98 -5.24
CA PHE A 329 35.93 7.72 -6.21
C PHE A 329 35.97 9.23 -5.95
N ASP A 330 36.37 9.61 -4.73
CA ASP A 330 37.00 10.92 -4.50
C ASP A 330 38.44 10.88 -5.05
N HIS A 331 38.56 11.20 -6.35
CA HIS A 331 39.82 11.64 -6.94
C HIS A 331 39.76 13.15 -7.11
N ASP A 332 40.17 13.88 -6.07
CA ASP A 332 40.74 15.22 -6.18
C ASP A 332 41.58 15.52 -4.94
N ASP A 333 42.73 14.85 -4.86
CA ASP A 333 43.90 15.26 -4.07
C ASP A 333 45.17 14.82 -4.80
N ILE A 334 45.53 15.53 -5.87
CA ILE A 334 46.94 15.62 -6.30
C ILE A 334 47.23 17.09 -6.62
N GLU A 335 47.73 17.80 -5.61
CA GLU A 335 48.56 18.98 -5.78
C GLU A 335 49.82 18.63 -6.59
N ILE A 336 50.07 19.35 -7.69
CA ILE A 336 51.38 19.96 -8.03
C ILE A 336 51.13 21.30 -8.74
#